data_AF-A0A6J8FJ95-F1
#
_entry.id   AF-A0A6J8FJ95-F1
#
_cell.length_a   1.000
_cell.length_b   1.000
_cell.length_c   1.000
_cell.angle_alpha   90.00
_cell.angle_beta   90.00
_cell.angle_gamma   90.00
#
_symmetry.space_group_name_H-M   'P 1'
#
loop_
_entity.id
_entity.type
_entity.pdbx_description
1 polymer ?
#
loop_
_entity_poly.entity_id
_entity_poly.type
_entity_poly.pdbx_seq_one_letter_code
_entity_poly.pdbx_strand_id
1 'polypeptide(L)'
;MSTSAPLTTAVQWFAAQLNNSDNAEVKRRYLRWHAEDTGVPYSDEDPLFVQAVLASRTGWTLPELLWRARLVALDGRTLWECLDARMIAGRVRDVVDPWNEQLSVKLAWHFMEEQQRGELPPASSLNALRAALDEYATATIKPQGSLSVTESSAARSALRDADHGRCATLTDAWSDKVAFIPMEAGNDYSEGSLRCAAPVPSRGTLLQVPRSEMFFIGSLLQYCSLGRAIAAEPSLRGLLANEEAMLVLCLVYERFVEGVERSHWRRLLTHCPGRYPTIPIAWELRDLAELDGLDMVDDVLAKRSQMQAFVDQLQNSLLPLFHRALSKLYGASAAAPSLADMSAAFVWEHLVWAQSTFDSRAFNLNVDGAVVMALVPLADMVNHANHTDVLVRKVEPNGGPFTMQVGAALTAADVGRELWMSYGPLQNWELLQHYGFLLGPDNVHDKLPFPLAVPAGPNEPQGESDATDTSAPLSREGGTESSWDARRLALMRRYALCLPGRCWIPHDGVPPAALLALLRVQLAQADEFDMMEGRRYGPFEPLSPVTEAAVVSVVKSTVQCVMESFPTTLAEDEETLAEVHGDEPTKNHMLCLQLRVGLKRIASRCLEWCARHS
;
A
#
# COMPACT_ATOMS: atom_id res chain seq x y z
N MET A 1 -33.01 -23.47 14.98
CA MET A 1 -33.59 -22.11 15.00
C MET A 1 -32.42 -21.14 15.02
N SER A 2 -32.10 -20.55 13.87
CA SER A 2 -31.01 -19.58 13.77
C SER A 2 -31.49 -18.27 14.37
N THR A 3 -30.91 -17.88 15.51
CA THR A 3 -31.11 -16.56 16.10
C THR A 3 -30.51 -15.53 15.16
N SER A 4 -31.33 -14.91 14.31
CA SER A 4 -30.90 -13.80 13.47
C SER A 4 -30.29 -12.72 14.36
N ALA A 5 -29.01 -12.40 14.14
CA ALA A 5 -28.35 -11.32 14.86
C ALA A 5 -29.19 -10.03 14.75
N PRO A 6 -29.31 -9.23 15.82
CA PRO A 6 -30.07 -7.99 15.78
C PRO A 6 -29.52 -7.08 14.67
N LEU A 7 -30.42 -6.54 13.85
CA LEU A 7 -30.08 -5.60 12.78
C LEU A 7 -29.31 -4.42 13.36
N THR A 8 -28.10 -4.18 12.83
CA THR A 8 -27.28 -3.04 13.23
C THR A 8 -27.85 -1.78 12.61
N THR A 9 -28.18 -0.78 13.43
CA THR A 9 -28.66 0.51 12.91
C THR A 9 -27.56 1.22 12.11
N ALA A 10 -27.91 2.13 11.19
CA ALA A 10 -26.90 2.90 10.44
C ALA A 10 -25.89 3.62 11.36
N VAL A 11 -26.37 4.13 12.50
CA VAL A 11 -25.55 4.74 13.55
C VAL A 11 -24.53 3.75 14.12
N GLN A 12 -25.01 2.58 14.57
CA GLN A 12 -24.14 1.54 15.12
C GLN A 12 -23.12 1.02 14.11
N TRP A 13 -23.53 0.91 12.84
CA TRP A 13 -22.66 0.45 11.76
C TRP A 13 -21.52 1.44 11.54
N PHE A 14 -21.82 2.74 11.35
CA PHE A 14 -20.78 3.76 11.15
C PHE A 14 -19.89 3.95 12.37
N ALA A 15 -20.45 3.88 13.58
CA ALA A 15 -19.67 3.92 14.81
C ALA A 15 -18.69 2.74 14.90
N ALA A 16 -19.12 1.53 14.54
CA ALA A 16 -18.26 0.35 14.49
C ALA A 16 -17.16 0.49 13.42
N GLN A 17 -17.50 0.97 12.23
CA GLN A 17 -16.52 1.21 11.17
C GLN A 17 -15.47 2.25 11.58
N LEU A 18 -15.90 3.37 12.20
CA LEU A 18 -14.98 4.39 12.72
C LEU A 18 -14.06 3.81 13.81
N ASN A 19 -14.60 3.02 14.74
CA ASN A 19 -13.81 2.41 15.82
C ASN A 19 -12.76 1.43 15.31
N ASN A 20 -13.05 0.73 14.21
CA ASN A 20 -12.12 -0.20 13.57
C ASN A 20 -11.18 0.50 12.57
N SER A 21 -11.32 1.80 12.35
CA SER A 21 -10.48 2.55 11.43
C SER A 21 -9.20 3.05 12.08
N ASP A 22 -8.19 3.32 11.26
CA ASP A 22 -6.92 3.91 11.70
C ASP A 22 -7.14 5.20 12.48
N ASN A 23 -6.48 5.31 13.64
CA ASN A 23 -6.45 6.52 14.46
C ASN A 23 -7.86 7.05 14.82
N ALA A 24 -8.80 6.13 15.10
CA ALA A 24 -10.19 6.42 15.45
C ALA A 24 -10.33 7.50 16.54
N GLU A 25 -9.45 7.49 17.56
CA GLU A 25 -9.47 8.47 18.65
C GLU A 25 -9.17 9.90 18.18
N VAL A 26 -8.23 10.05 17.24
CA VAL A 26 -7.90 11.36 16.64
C VAL A 26 -9.10 11.85 15.84
N LYS A 27 -9.68 10.99 14.98
CA LYS A 27 -10.88 11.32 14.20
C LYS A 27 -12.05 11.76 15.09
N ARG A 28 -12.33 11.02 16.18
CA ARG A 28 -13.37 11.36 17.18
C ARG A 28 -13.11 12.71 17.87
N ARG A 29 -11.86 13.01 18.21
CA ARG A 29 -11.48 14.30 18.81
C ARG A 29 -11.83 15.47 17.88
N TYR A 30 -11.46 15.39 16.61
CA TYR A 30 -11.75 16.44 15.63
C TYR A 30 -13.25 16.53 15.31
N LEU A 31 -13.98 15.41 15.29
CA LEU A 31 -15.44 15.40 15.18
C LEU A 31 -16.10 16.13 16.36
N ARG A 32 -15.61 15.91 17.59
CA ARG A 32 -16.11 16.61 18.78
C ARG A 32 -15.87 18.12 18.69
N TRP A 33 -14.67 18.55 18.27
CA TRP A 33 -14.39 19.98 18.05
C TRP A 33 -15.30 20.59 16.98
N HIS A 34 -15.52 19.88 15.88
CA HIS A 34 -16.44 20.31 14.83
C HIS A 34 -17.87 20.48 15.35
N ALA A 35 -18.36 19.51 16.13
CA ALA A 35 -19.68 19.56 16.76
C ALA A 35 -19.85 20.79 17.66
N GLU A 36 -18.82 21.09 18.47
CA GLU A 36 -18.79 22.26 19.33
C GLU A 36 -18.77 23.58 18.54
N ASP A 37 -18.11 23.63 17.38
CA ASP A 37 -18.09 24.83 16.51
C ASP A 37 -19.44 25.08 15.82
N THR A 38 -20.09 24.02 15.35
CA THR A 38 -21.33 24.13 14.57
C THR A 38 -22.59 24.04 15.43
N GLY A 39 -22.45 23.75 16.73
CA GLY A 39 -23.57 23.51 17.63
C GLY A 39 -24.35 22.22 17.32
N VAL A 40 -23.75 21.30 16.55
CA VAL A 40 -24.37 20.00 16.24
C VAL A 40 -24.17 19.07 17.44
N PRO A 41 -25.19 18.33 17.91
CA PRO A 41 -25.02 17.40 19.02
C PRO A 41 -24.01 16.28 18.70
N TYR A 42 -23.04 16.05 19.58
CA TYR A 42 -22.10 14.94 19.51
C TYR A 42 -22.41 13.91 20.60
N SER A 43 -22.35 12.62 20.26
CA SER A 43 -22.34 11.52 21.23
C SER A 43 -21.33 10.46 20.78
N ASP A 44 -20.79 9.68 21.72
CA ASP A 44 -19.83 8.64 21.37
C ASP A 44 -20.48 7.46 20.64
N GLU A 45 -21.79 7.30 20.77
CA GLU A 45 -22.65 6.35 20.04
C GLU A 45 -22.96 6.80 18.61
N ASP A 46 -23.00 8.12 18.34
CA ASP A 46 -23.21 8.70 17.01
C ASP A 46 -22.13 9.74 16.66
N PRO A 47 -20.85 9.32 16.57
CA PRO A 47 -19.74 10.26 16.36
C PRO A 47 -19.77 10.93 14.98
N LEU A 48 -20.49 10.35 14.02
CA LEU A 48 -20.58 10.79 12.63
C LEU A 48 -21.91 11.50 12.31
N PHE A 49 -22.67 11.90 13.34
CA PHE A 49 -23.91 12.65 13.21
C PHE A 49 -24.92 11.98 12.25
N VAL A 50 -25.01 10.66 12.27
CA VAL A 50 -25.89 9.87 11.40
C VAL A 50 -27.35 10.12 11.76
N GLN A 51 -27.69 10.31 13.04
CA GLN A 51 -29.06 10.64 13.45
C GLN A 51 -29.57 11.94 12.85
N ALA A 52 -28.69 12.93 12.66
CA ALA A 52 -29.07 14.19 12.01
C ALA A 52 -29.50 13.96 10.54
N VAL A 53 -28.84 13.04 9.84
CA VAL A 53 -29.22 12.64 8.47
C VAL A 53 -30.55 11.90 8.46
N LEU A 54 -30.74 10.97 9.40
CA LEU A 54 -31.99 10.20 9.52
C LEU A 54 -33.19 11.08 9.90
N ALA A 55 -32.97 12.13 10.69
CA ALA A 55 -34.00 13.12 11.03
C ALA A 55 -34.29 14.11 9.87
N SER A 56 -33.42 14.19 8.87
CA SER A 56 -33.60 15.08 7.72
C SER A 56 -34.71 14.55 6.78
N ARG A 57 -35.43 15.46 6.12
CA ARG A 57 -36.49 15.10 5.15
C ARG A 57 -35.96 14.44 3.88
N THR A 58 -34.70 14.67 3.55
CA THR A 58 -34.05 14.18 2.32
C THR A 58 -33.44 12.80 2.49
N GLY A 59 -33.21 12.35 3.73
CA GLY A 59 -32.50 11.12 4.02
C GLY A 59 -31.04 11.16 3.55
N TRP A 60 -30.51 10.01 3.16
CA TRP A 60 -29.14 9.88 2.65
C TRP A 60 -28.98 10.52 1.27
N THR A 61 -28.02 11.43 1.16
CA THR A 61 -27.50 11.93 -0.12
C THR A 61 -26.10 11.34 -0.35
N LEU A 62 -25.67 11.28 -1.62
CA LEU A 62 -24.35 10.76 -1.95
C LEU A 62 -23.20 11.56 -1.28
N PRO A 63 -23.20 12.90 -1.28
CA PRO A 63 -22.16 13.67 -0.59
C PRO A 63 -22.09 13.39 0.91
N GLU A 64 -23.23 13.24 1.59
CA GLU A 64 -23.27 12.94 3.03
C GLU A 64 -22.78 11.54 3.36
N LEU A 65 -23.07 10.56 2.48
CA LEU A 65 -22.55 9.20 2.61
C LEU A 65 -21.03 9.17 2.38
N LEU A 66 -20.55 9.78 1.30
CA LEU A 66 -19.13 9.81 0.95
C LEU A 66 -18.29 10.58 1.98
N TRP A 67 -18.78 11.70 2.52
CA TRP A 67 -18.08 12.43 3.57
C TRP A 67 -17.78 11.56 4.80
N ARG A 68 -18.77 10.78 5.27
CA ARG A 68 -18.58 9.84 6.40
C ARG A 68 -17.67 8.69 6.01
N ALA A 69 -17.84 8.18 4.80
CA ALA A 69 -17.01 7.08 4.30
C ALA A 69 -15.53 7.50 4.18
N ARG A 70 -15.24 8.72 3.71
CA ARG A 70 -13.89 9.30 3.66
C ARG A 70 -13.26 9.38 5.03
N LEU A 71 -13.99 9.93 6.00
CA LEU A 71 -13.43 10.06 7.35
C LEU A 71 -13.08 8.70 7.97
N VAL A 72 -13.90 7.68 7.73
CA VAL A 72 -13.58 6.30 8.14
C VAL A 72 -12.38 5.76 7.36
N ALA A 73 -12.36 5.93 6.03
CA ALA A 73 -11.34 5.38 5.14
C ALA A 73 -9.94 5.97 5.32
N LEU A 74 -9.82 7.22 5.81
CA LEU A 74 -8.54 7.92 5.99
C LEU A 74 -7.52 7.08 6.75
N ASP A 75 -6.46 6.69 6.05
CA ASP A 75 -5.27 6.06 6.64
C ASP A 75 -4.48 7.06 7.50
N GLY A 76 -3.54 6.56 8.32
CA GLY A 76 -2.75 7.39 9.23
C GLY A 76 -1.89 8.46 8.55
N ARG A 77 -1.31 8.19 7.38
CA ARG A 77 -0.47 9.15 6.65
C ARG A 77 -1.33 10.30 6.12
N THR A 78 -2.42 9.97 5.44
CA THR A 78 -3.34 10.95 4.85
C THR A 78 -4.10 11.73 5.91
N LEU A 79 -4.49 11.08 7.02
CA LEU A 79 -5.09 11.75 8.17
C LEU A 79 -4.18 12.86 8.69
N TRP A 80 -2.88 12.58 8.87
CA TRP A 80 -1.91 13.58 9.35
C TRP A 80 -1.82 14.79 8.41
N GLU A 81 -1.76 14.55 7.09
CA GLU A 81 -1.76 15.63 6.10
C GLU A 81 -3.04 16.48 6.13
N CYS A 82 -4.15 15.87 6.56
CA CYS A 82 -5.44 16.53 6.64
C CYS A 82 -5.69 17.29 7.94
N LEU A 83 -4.86 17.11 8.99
CA LEU A 83 -5.06 17.78 10.26
C LEU A 83 -4.96 19.29 10.08
N ASP A 84 -6.06 19.97 10.38
CA ASP A 84 -6.23 21.42 10.34
C ASP A 84 -7.53 21.78 11.07
N ALA A 85 -7.73 23.06 11.38
CA ALA A 85 -8.98 23.61 11.89
C ALA A 85 -10.19 23.31 11.00
N ARG A 86 -9.99 23.13 9.69
CA ARG A 86 -11.07 22.86 8.72
C ARG A 86 -11.10 21.41 8.24
N MET A 87 -10.40 20.49 8.90
CA MET A 87 -10.35 19.08 8.50
C MET A 87 -11.75 18.51 8.24
N ILE A 88 -12.64 18.57 9.24
CA ILE A 88 -13.99 17.99 9.18
C ILE A 88 -14.94 18.82 8.32
N ALA A 89 -14.86 20.14 8.42
CA ALA A 89 -15.81 21.05 7.77
C ALA A 89 -15.52 21.26 6.27
N GLY A 90 -14.28 21.04 5.83
CA GLY A 90 -13.84 21.28 4.46
C GLY A 90 -13.09 20.11 3.86
N ARG A 91 -11.85 19.86 4.31
CA ARG A 91 -10.90 19.00 3.58
C ARG A 91 -11.42 17.60 3.30
N VAL A 92 -12.05 16.94 4.28
CA VAL A 92 -12.55 15.56 4.11
C VAL A 92 -13.92 15.48 3.42
N ARG A 93 -14.53 16.63 3.07
CA ARG A 93 -15.76 16.67 2.25
C ARG A 93 -15.48 16.50 0.76
N ASP A 94 -14.25 16.74 0.32
CA ASP A 94 -13.81 16.56 -1.05
C ASP A 94 -12.91 15.33 -1.18
N VAL A 95 -12.54 14.98 -2.42
CA VAL A 95 -11.58 13.91 -2.71
C VAL A 95 -10.21 14.33 -2.17
N VAL A 96 -9.66 13.55 -1.26
CA VAL A 96 -8.34 13.82 -0.67
C VAL A 96 -7.24 13.24 -1.55
N ASP A 97 -7.35 11.95 -1.84
CA ASP A 97 -6.45 11.23 -2.75
C ASP A 97 -7.19 10.02 -3.37
N PRO A 98 -6.70 9.46 -4.49
CA PRO A 98 -7.36 8.36 -5.19
C PRO A 98 -7.54 7.09 -4.34
N TRP A 99 -6.58 6.76 -3.47
CA TRP A 99 -6.61 5.56 -2.63
C TRP A 99 -7.70 5.64 -1.55
N ASN A 100 -7.74 6.73 -0.79
CA ASN A 100 -8.79 6.91 0.22
C ASN A 100 -10.17 7.09 -0.43
N GLU A 101 -10.24 7.66 -1.64
CA GLU A 101 -11.50 7.79 -2.36
C GLU A 101 -12.08 6.45 -2.79
N GLN A 102 -11.27 5.54 -3.35
CA GLN A 102 -11.75 4.20 -3.67
C GLN A 102 -12.20 3.43 -2.42
N LEU A 103 -11.50 3.56 -1.29
CA LEU A 103 -11.92 2.95 -0.02
C LEU A 103 -13.25 3.53 0.47
N SER A 104 -13.46 4.82 0.27
CA SER A 104 -14.72 5.52 0.58
C SER A 104 -15.88 5.00 -0.25
N VAL A 105 -15.68 4.84 -1.57
CA VAL A 105 -16.66 4.24 -2.48
C VAL A 105 -16.96 2.80 -2.09
N LYS A 106 -15.94 2.00 -1.76
CA LYS A 106 -16.09 0.62 -1.29
C LYS A 106 -16.93 0.55 0.00
N LEU A 107 -16.67 1.44 0.95
CA LEU A 107 -17.39 1.51 2.21
C LEU A 107 -18.84 1.98 2.02
N ALA A 108 -19.08 2.94 1.14
CA ALA A 108 -20.42 3.40 0.76
C ALA A 108 -21.25 2.27 0.12
N TRP A 109 -20.65 1.46 -0.75
CA TRP A 109 -21.27 0.24 -1.28
C TRP A 109 -21.64 -0.75 -0.18
N HIS A 110 -20.69 -1.04 0.71
CA HIS A 110 -20.91 -1.99 1.79
C HIS A 110 -22.05 -1.52 2.72
N PHE A 111 -22.09 -0.22 3.04
CA PHE A 111 -23.19 0.37 3.79
C PHE A 111 -24.54 0.11 3.14
N MET A 112 -24.68 0.42 1.84
CA MET A 112 -25.95 0.22 1.12
C MET A 112 -26.37 -1.26 1.05
N GLU A 113 -25.42 -2.18 0.93
CA GLU A 113 -25.70 -3.63 0.95
C GLU A 113 -26.21 -4.10 2.31
N GLU A 114 -25.61 -3.63 3.41
CA GLU A 114 -26.07 -3.95 4.76
C GLU A 114 -27.44 -3.32 5.05
N GLN A 115 -27.69 -2.09 4.61
CA GLN A 115 -29.00 -1.45 4.77
C GLN A 115 -30.09 -2.16 3.96
N GLN A 116 -29.79 -2.67 2.76
CA GLN A 116 -30.77 -3.42 1.96
C GLN A 116 -31.21 -4.75 2.61
N ARG A 117 -30.35 -5.36 3.43
CA ARG A 117 -30.71 -6.55 4.22
C ARG A 117 -31.58 -6.20 5.43
N GLY A 118 -31.53 -4.95 5.90
CA GLY A 118 -32.43 -4.40 6.90
C GLY A 118 -33.75 -3.91 6.28
N GLU A 119 -34.86 -4.02 7.01
CA GLU A 119 -36.19 -3.61 6.54
C GLU A 119 -36.40 -2.07 6.46
N LEU A 120 -35.42 -1.27 6.04
CA LEU A 120 -35.46 0.21 5.98
C LEU A 120 -34.47 0.69 4.88
N PRO A 121 -34.75 1.65 3.95
CA PRO A 121 -35.88 2.56 3.63
C PRO A 121 -36.71 2.10 2.40
N PRO A 122 -37.67 2.88 1.84
CA PRO A 122 -38.30 2.51 0.56
C PRO A 122 -37.24 2.27 -0.54
N ALA A 123 -37.32 1.11 -1.19
CA ALA A 123 -36.33 0.62 -2.16
C ALA A 123 -35.95 1.64 -3.26
N SER A 124 -36.85 2.59 -3.57
CA SER A 124 -36.61 3.65 -4.55
C SER A 124 -35.50 4.63 -4.15
N SER A 125 -35.34 4.95 -2.87
CA SER A 125 -34.33 5.91 -2.40
C SER A 125 -32.91 5.33 -2.47
N LEU A 126 -32.74 4.07 -2.04
CA LEU A 126 -31.45 3.37 -2.13
C LEU A 126 -31.03 3.13 -3.58
N ASN A 127 -31.98 2.84 -4.49
CA ASN A 127 -31.66 2.66 -5.91
C ASN A 127 -31.15 3.96 -6.56
N ALA A 128 -31.71 5.12 -6.20
CA ALA A 128 -31.21 6.41 -6.69
C ALA A 128 -29.80 6.70 -6.16
N LEU A 129 -29.55 6.44 -4.87
CA LEU A 129 -28.23 6.60 -4.25
C LEU A 129 -27.18 5.67 -4.88
N ARG A 130 -27.59 4.43 -5.19
CA ARG A 130 -26.78 3.43 -5.89
C ARG A 130 -26.38 3.92 -7.28
N ALA A 131 -27.33 4.37 -8.08
CA ALA A 131 -27.06 4.92 -9.42
C ALA A 131 -26.15 6.16 -9.37
N ALA A 132 -26.35 7.04 -8.38
CA ALA A 132 -25.45 8.18 -8.18
C ALA A 132 -24.04 7.74 -7.80
N LEU A 133 -23.88 6.72 -6.95
CA LEU A 133 -22.57 6.18 -6.59
C LEU A 133 -21.88 5.51 -7.79
N ASP A 134 -22.64 4.83 -8.66
CA ASP A 134 -22.12 4.25 -9.90
C ASP A 134 -21.54 5.31 -10.85
N GLU A 135 -22.28 6.39 -11.08
CA GLU A 135 -21.84 7.53 -11.88
C GLU A 135 -20.59 8.18 -11.26
N TYR A 136 -20.64 8.40 -9.95
CA TYR A 136 -19.54 8.98 -9.20
C TYR A 136 -18.27 8.12 -9.26
N ALA A 137 -18.38 6.81 -9.07
CA ALA A 137 -17.26 5.88 -9.14
C ALA A 137 -16.64 5.87 -10.55
N THR A 138 -17.48 5.92 -11.59
CA THR A 138 -17.04 6.02 -12.99
C THR A 138 -16.24 7.30 -13.24
N ALA A 139 -16.62 8.40 -12.61
CA ALA A 139 -15.95 9.69 -12.79
C ALA A 139 -14.67 9.86 -11.96
N THR A 140 -14.56 9.21 -10.79
CA THR A 140 -13.52 9.53 -9.79
C THR A 140 -12.52 8.42 -9.50
N ILE A 141 -12.94 7.14 -9.53
CA ILE A 141 -12.06 6.02 -9.18
C ILE A 141 -11.66 5.19 -10.40
N LYS A 142 -12.47 5.19 -11.47
CA LYS A 142 -12.16 4.44 -12.69
C LYS A 142 -11.01 5.12 -13.45
N PRO A 143 -10.00 4.38 -13.93
CA PRO A 143 -8.96 4.92 -14.80
C PRO A 143 -9.57 5.63 -16.01
N GLN A 144 -9.14 6.86 -16.27
CA GLN A 144 -9.61 7.66 -17.40
C GLN A 144 -8.62 7.57 -18.58
N GLY A 145 -9.14 7.60 -19.79
CA GLY A 145 -8.34 7.64 -21.03
C GLY A 145 -8.28 6.31 -21.79
N SER A 146 -8.01 6.41 -23.10
CA SER A 146 -7.68 5.24 -23.93
C SER A 146 -6.24 4.86 -23.62
N LEU A 147 -6.03 4.12 -22.54
CA LEU A 147 -4.85 3.26 -22.40
C LEU A 147 -5.05 2.07 -23.35
N SER A 148 -5.13 2.37 -24.65
CA SER A 148 -4.88 1.39 -25.68
C SER A 148 -3.47 0.90 -25.39
N VAL A 149 -3.34 -0.37 -25.01
CA VAL A 149 -2.10 -1.11 -25.23
C VAL A 149 -1.76 -0.81 -26.68
N THR A 150 -0.67 -0.05 -26.89
CA THR A 150 -0.34 0.44 -28.22
C THR A 150 -0.32 -0.77 -29.15
N GLU A 151 -1.14 -0.74 -30.20
CA GLU A 151 -1.20 -1.80 -31.21
C GLU A 151 0.18 -2.09 -31.85
N SER A 152 1.20 -1.27 -31.57
CA SER A 152 2.61 -1.46 -31.92
C SER A 152 3.18 -2.84 -31.52
N SER A 153 2.83 -3.39 -30.34
CA SER A 153 3.30 -4.73 -29.94
C SER A 153 2.38 -5.84 -30.48
N ALA A 154 1.06 -5.62 -30.45
CA ALA A 154 0.07 -6.61 -30.90
C ALA A 154 0.06 -6.82 -32.43
N ALA A 155 0.25 -5.78 -33.25
CA ALA A 155 0.24 -5.88 -34.71
C ALA A 155 1.49 -6.57 -35.27
N ARG A 156 2.63 -6.54 -34.55
CA ARG A 156 3.83 -7.30 -34.93
C ARG A 156 3.73 -8.78 -34.52
N SER A 157 2.99 -9.10 -33.45
CA SER A 157 2.71 -10.50 -33.08
C SER A 157 1.65 -11.14 -33.99
N ALA A 158 0.58 -10.40 -34.32
CA ALA A 158 -0.54 -10.92 -35.11
C ALA A 158 -0.14 -11.38 -36.54
N LEU A 159 0.94 -10.84 -37.12
CA LEU A 159 1.48 -11.26 -38.43
C LEU A 159 2.43 -12.47 -38.35
N ARG A 160 2.85 -12.88 -37.14
CA ARG A 160 3.63 -14.12 -36.90
C ARG A 160 2.81 -15.23 -36.23
N ASP A 161 1.65 -14.92 -35.68
CA ASP A 161 0.79 -15.86 -34.94
C ASP A 161 -0.13 -16.74 -35.81
N ALA A 162 0.00 -16.69 -37.15
CA ALA A 162 -0.68 -17.65 -38.03
C ALA A 162 -0.19 -19.10 -37.86
N ASP A 163 0.91 -19.33 -37.14
CA ASP A 163 1.50 -20.66 -36.90
C ASP A 163 1.58 -21.08 -35.42
N HIS A 164 1.06 -20.26 -34.49
CA HIS A 164 1.03 -20.55 -33.04
C HIS A 164 -0.37 -20.94 -32.55
N GLY A 165 -0.97 -21.94 -33.19
CA GLY A 165 -2.24 -22.57 -32.79
C GLY A 165 -2.21 -23.33 -31.45
N ARG A 166 -1.38 -22.93 -30.48
CA ARG A 166 -1.25 -23.59 -29.16
C ARG A 166 -1.17 -22.67 -27.95
N CYS A 167 -1.07 -21.34 -28.10
CA CYS A 167 -1.07 -20.44 -26.93
C CYS A 167 -2.50 -19.97 -26.53
N ALA A 168 -3.51 -20.26 -27.34
CA ALA A 168 -4.87 -19.71 -27.21
C ALA A 168 -5.95 -20.68 -26.69
N THR A 169 -5.61 -21.82 -26.08
CA THR A 169 -6.64 -22.79 -25.61
C THR A 169 -6.38 -23.40 -24.24
N LEU A 170 -6.03 -22.58 -23.25
CA LEU A 170 -6.60 -22.74 -21.92
C LEU A 170 -7.73 -21.72 -21.84
N THR A 171 -8.90 -22.05 -22.38
CA THR A 171 -10.11 -21.27 -22.13
C THR A 171 -10.33 -21.25 -20.61
N ASP A 172 -10.07 -20.09 -20.00
CA ASP A 172 -10.02 -19.85 -18.56
C ASP A 172 -11.37 -20.15 -17.91
N ALA A 173 -11.50 -21.31 -17.26
CA ALA A 173 -12.71 -21.68 -16.50
C ALA A 173 -12.98 -20.74 -15.30
N TRP A 174 -12.08 -19.80 -15.00
CA TRP A 174 -12.16 -18.87 -13.87
C TRP A 174 -12.84 -17.53 -14.21
N SER A 175 -12.88 -17.14 -15.49
CA SER A 175 -13.62 -15.94 -15.94
C SER A 175 -13.72 -15.86 -17.46
N ASP A 176 -14.86 -15.39 -17.96
CA ASP A 176 -15.06 -14.94 -19.35
C ASP A 176 -14.92 -13.41 -19.51
N LYS A 177 -14.58 -12.70 -18.43
CA LYS A 177 -14.52 -11.22 -18.36
C LYS A 177 -13.12 -10.65 -18.45
N VAL A 178 -12.09 -11.47 -18.28
CA VAL A 178 -10.68 -11.08 -18.38
C VAL A 178 -9.98 -11.91 -19.44
N ALA A 179 -8.98 -11.32 -20.08
CA ALA A 179 -8.04 -12.02 -20.94
C ALA A 179 -6.62 -11.65 -20.52
N PHE A 180 -5.73 -12.64 -20.54
CA PHE A 180 -4.32 -12.48 -20.23
C PHE A 180 -3.58 -11.77 -21.37
N ILE A 181 -2.74 -10.80 -21.02
CA ILE A 181 -1.73 -10.21 -21.89
C ILE A 181 -0.39 -10.87 -21.48
N PRO A 182 0.21 -11.70 -22.34
CA PRO A 182 1.46 -12.38 -22.01
C PRO A 182 2.62 -11.39 -21.89
N MET A 183 3.61 -11.79 -21.08
CA MET A 183 4.92 -11.16 -21.08
C MET A 183 5.54 -11.23 -22.50
N GLU A 184 6.21 -10.16 -22.91
CA GLU A 184 6.88 -10.10 -24.21
C GLU A 184 8.08 -11.06 -24.25
N ALA A 185 8.10 -11.97 -25.23
CA ALA A 185 9.15 -12.95 -25.35
C ALA A 185 10.53 -12.30 -25.59
N GLY A 186 11.51 -12.66 -24.76
CA GLY A 186 12.86 -12.11 -24.81
C GLY A 186 13.02 -10.72 -24.17
N ASN A 187 11.94 -10.16 -23.61
CA ASN A 187 11.99 -8.94 -22.81
C ASN A 187 11.83 -9.29 -21.33
N ASP A 188 12.96 -9.41 -20.64
CA ASP A 188 12.99 -9.76 -19.21
C ASP A 188 12.43 -8.68 -18.28
N TYR A 189 12.06 -7.53 -18.84
CA TYR A 189 11.43 -6.43 -18.14
C TYR A 189 9.91 -6.36 -18.35
N SER A 190 9.35 -7.31 -19.11
CA SER A 190 7.91 -7.42 -19.33
C SER A 190 7.28 -8.27 -18.23
N GLU A 191 6.20 -7.77 -17.61
CA GLU A 191 5.55 -8.43 -16.48
C GLU A 191 4.17 -9.02 -16.79
N GLY A 192 3.70 -8.85 -18.03
CA GLY A 192 2.35 -9.24 -18.46
C GLY A 192 1.26 -8.33 -17.89
N SER A 193 0.01 -8.60 -18.23
CA SER A 193 -1.14 -7.87 -17.66
C SER A 193 -2.46 -8.62 -17.86
N LEU A 194 -3.58 -8.04 -17.40
CA LEU A 194 -4.94 -8.43 -17.77
C LEU A 194 -5.62 -7.33 -18.59
N ARG A 195 -6.45 -7.72 -19.55
CA ARG A 195 -7.39 -6.82 -20.25
C ARG A 195 -8.84 -7.23 -20.06
N CYS A 196 -9.74 -6.27 -20.19
CA CYS A 196 -11.17 -6.50 -20.20
C CYS A 196 -11.56 -7.31 -21.45
N ALA A 197 -12.20 -8.46 -21.26
CA ALA A 197 -12.69 -9.30 -22.36
C ALA A 197 -14.19 -9.13 -22.63
N ALA A 198 -14.94 -8.65 -21.63
CA ALA A 198 -16.38 -8.41 -21.77
C ALA A 198 -16.85 -7.34 -20.77
N PRO A 199 -17.98 -6.66 -21.05
CA PRO A 199 -18.59 -5.74 -20.11
C PRO A 199 -18.92 -6.41 -18.77
N VAL A 200 -18.76 -5.66 -17.68
CA VAL A 200 -19.03 -6.08 -16.31
C VAL A 200 -19.82 -4.95 -15.63
N PRO A 201 -21.02 -5.19 -15.08
CA PRO A 201 -21.73 -4.15 -14.34
C PRO A 201 -20.91 -3.73 -13.11
N SER A 202 -21.17 -2.54 -12.56
CA SER A 202 -20.56 -2.12 -11.29
C SER A 202 -20.75 -3.19 -10.22
N ARG A 203 -19.73 -3.40 -9.37
CA ARG A 203 -19.68 -4.47 -8.37
C ARG A 203 -19.75 -5.90 -8.95
N GLY A 204 -19.76 -6.04 -10.27
CA GLY A 204 -19.77 -7.33 -10.94
C GLY A 204 -18.45 -8.08 -10.69
N THR A 205 -18.56 -9.40 -10.67
CA THR A 205 -17.42 -10.29 -10.51
C THR A 205 -16.58 -10.29 -11.79
N LEU A 206 -15.29 -9.98 -11.61
CA LEU A 206 -14.30 -9.96 -12.68
C LEU A 206 -13.56 -11.30 -12.81
N LEU A 207 -13.19 -11.90 -11.68
CA LEU A 207 -12.41 -13.13 -11.63
C LEU A 207 -12.76 -13.93 -10.36
N GLN A 208 -12.89 -15.25 -10.48
CA GLN A 208 -12.99 -16.17 -9.35
C GLN A 208 -11.97 -17.29 -9.43
N VAL A 209 -11.13 -17.41 -8.41
CA VAL A 209 -10.10 -18.44 -8.32
C VAL A 209 -10.47 -19.40 -7.18
N PRO A 210 -10.61 -20.71 -7.43
CA PRO A 210 -10.87 -21.67 -6.37
C PRO A 210 -9.81 -21.57 -5.28
N ARG A 211 -10.23 -21.68 -4.02
CA ARG A 211 -9.30 -21.54 -2.88
C ARG A 211 -8.15 -22.55 -2.93
N SER A 212 -8.39 -23.74 -3.47
CA SER A 212 -7.37 -24.77 -3.68
C SER A 212 -6.27 -24.37 -4.67
N GLU A 213 -6.52 -23.39 -5.54
CA GLU A 213 -5.58 -22.91 -6.57
C GLU A 213 -4.77 -21.70 -6.09
N MET A 214 -5.15 -21.09 -4.96
CA MET A 214 -4.35 -20.06 -4.32
C MET A 214 -3.08 -20.69 -3.74
N PHE A 215 -1.96 -19.97 -3.77
CA PHE A 215 -0.71 -20.38 -3.13
C PHE A 215 -0.56 -19.63 -1.81
N PHE A 216 -0.99 -20.27 -0.73
CA PHE A 216 -0.95 -19.76 0.65
C PHE A 216 -0.77 -20.91 1.64
N ILE A 217 -0.45 -20.63 2.91
CA ILE A 217 -0.05 -21.65 3.88
C ILE A 217 -1.03 -22.84 3.97
N GLY A 218 -2.34 -22.60 3.95
CA GLY A 218 -3.35 -23.66 4.01
C GLY A 218 -3.30 -24.62 2.81
N SER A 219 -3.13 -24.09 1.61
CA SER A 219 -2.97 -24.90 0.39
C SER A 219 -1.62 -25.65 0.36
N LEU A 220 -0.54 -25.06 0.89
CA LEU A 220 0.78 -25.70 0.94
C LEU A 220 0.76 -26.96 1.81
N LEU A 221 0.09 -26.87 2.96
CA LEU A 221 -0.08 -27.99 3.88
C LEU A 221 -0.94 -29.13 3.30
N GLN A 222 -1.66 -28.87 2.21
CA GLN A 222 -2.47 -29.87 1.53
C GLN A 222 -1.77 -30.44 0.30
N TYR A 223 -1.24 -29.59 -0.58
CA TYR A 223 -0.80 -29.97 -1.92
C TYR A 223 0.73 -30.00 -2.09
N CYS A 224 1.48 -29.18 -1.37
CA CYS A 224 2.95 -29.13 -1.47
C CYS A 224 3.60 -30.27 -0.67
N SER A 225 4.44 -31.08 -1.31
CA SER A 225 5.16 -32.17 -0.64
C SER A 225 6.13 -31.65 0.42
N LEU A 226 6.83 -30.55 0.17
CA LEU A 226 7.72 -29.92 1.15
C LEU A 226 6.91 -29.33 2.32
N GLY A 227 5.81 -28.62 2.04
CA GLY A 227 4.94 -28.06 3.08
C GLY A 227 4.41 -29.13 4.03
N ARG A 228 3.92 -30.26 3.50
CA ARG A 228 3.50 -31.42 4.29
C ARG A 228 4.63 -32.04 5.11
N ALA A 229 5.81 -32.19 4.50
CA ALA A 229 6.98 -32.76 5.17
C ALA A 229 7.44 -31.89 6.36
N ILE A 230 7.47 -30.57 6.20
CA ILE A 230 7.79 -29.62 7.26
C ILE A 230 6.76 -29.71 8.40
N ALA A 231 5.47 -29.76 8.05
CA ALA A 231 4.39 -29.86 9.03
C ALA A 231 4.42 -31.14 9.86
N ALA A 232 4.87 -32.25 9.26
CA ALA A 232 4.96 -33.54 9.91
C ALA A 232 6.22 -33.72 10.78
N GLU A 233 7.27 -32.89 10.61
CA GLU A 233 8.55 -33.03 11.29
C GLU A 233 8.66 -32.04 12.48
N PRO A 234 8.61 -32.50 13.74
CA PRO A 234 8.59 -31.61 14.91
C PRO A 234 9.80 -30.66 15.02
N SER A 235 10.96 -31.07 14.50
CA SER A 235 12.18 -30.26 14.49
C SER A 235 12.10 -29.04 13.58
N LEU A 236 11.11 -28.98 12.68
CA LEU A 236 10.91 -27.88 11.74
C LEU A 236 9.72 -26.98 12.11
N ARG A 237 9.09 -27.21 13.27
CA ARG A 237 7.89 -26.46 13.69
C ARG A 237 8.10 -24.95 13.79
N GLY A 238 9.32 -24.50 14.11
CA GLY A 238 9.67 -23.08 14.14
C GLY A 238 9.50 -22.40 12.77
N LEU A 239 9.72 -23.14 11.68
CA LEU A 239 9.55 -22.63 10.33
C LEU A 239 8.07 -22.40 10.00
N LEU A 240 7.16 -23.24 10.49
CA LEU A 240 5.70 -23.04 10.32
C LEU A 240 5.20 -21.74 10.95
N ALA A 241 5.90 -21.22 11.97
CA ALA A 241 5.57 -19.95 12.60
C ALA A 241 6.02 -18.74 11.76
N ASN A 242 6.97 -18.94 10.83
CA ASN A 242 7.39 -17.94 9.86
C ASN A 242 6.70 -18.22 8.51
N GLU A 243 5.51 -17.65 8.35
CA GLU A 243 4.66 -17.85 7.16
C GLU A 243 5.39 -17.47 5.86
N GLU A 244 6.08 -16.33 5.85
CA GLU A 244 6.81 -15.84 4.68
C GLU A 244 7.93 -16.80 4.26
N ALA A 245 8.76 -17.25 5.20
CA ALA A 245 9.82 -18.22 4.91
C ALA A 245 9.25 -19.54 4.36
N MET A 246 8.13 -20.02 4.90
CA MET A 246 7.44 -21.21 4.39
C MET A 246 6.96 -21.04 2.95
N LEU A 247 6.35 -19.89 2.66
CA LEU A 247 5.83 -19.54 1.34
C LEU A 247 6.95 -19.46 0.31
N VAL A 248 8.03 -18.75 0.61
CA VAL A 248 9.22 -18.60 -0.24
C VAL A 248 9.87 -19.96 -0.52
N LEU A 249 10.12 -20.77 0.52
CA LEU A 249 10.75 -22.09 0.36
C LEU A 249 9.90 -23.05 -0.46
N CYS A 250 8.59 -23.08 -0.21
CA CYS A 250 7.69 -23.94 -0.98
C CYS A 250 7.58 -23.46 -2.43
N LEU A 251 7.66 -22.16 -2.70
CA LEU A 251 7.59 -21.65 -4.08
C LEU A 251 8.83 -22.06 -4.88
N VAL A 252 10.02 -21.98 -4.25
CA VAL A 252 11.26 -22.53 -4.83
C VAL A 252 11.13 -24.04 -5.08
N TYR A 253 10.63 -24.79 -4.10
CA TYR A 253 10.44 -26.24 -4.25
C TYR A 253 9.51 -26.58 -5.42
N GLU A 254 8.33 -25.97 -5.48
CA GLU A 254 7.33 -26.26 -6.51
C GLU A 254 7.84 -25.91 -7.92
N ARG A 255 8.60 -24.82 -8.06
CA ARG A 255 9.14 -24.43 -9.37
C ARG A 255 10.35 -25.25 -9.80
N PHE A 256 11.31 -25.48 -8.91
CA PHE A 256 12.64 -25.96 -9.29
C PHE A 256 12.92 -27.42 -8.88
N VAL A 257 12.19 -27.97 -7.90
CA VAL A 257 12.33 -29.37 -7.47
C VAL A 257 11.19 -30.23 -8.00
N GLU A 258 9.94 -29.86 -7.69
CA GLU A 258 8.76 -30.53 -8.22
C GLU A 258 8.62 -30.24 -9.72
N GLY A 259 8.92 -29.01 -10.15
CA GLY A 259 8.86 -28.60 -11.54
C GLY A 259 7.47 -28.12 -11.94
N VAL A 260 7.43 -27.04 -12.73
CA VAL A 260 6.21 -26.35 -13.16
C VAL A 260 5.13 -27.29 -13.71
N GLU A 261 5.51 -28.29 -14.52
CA GLU A 261 4.56 -29.21 -15.16
C GLU A 261 3.86 -30.15 -14.19
N ARG A 262 4.50 -30.51 -13.07
CA ARG A 262 3.96 -31.42 -12.05
C ARG A 262 3.35 -30.69 -10.86
N SER A 263 3.71 -29.43 -10.66
CA SER A 263 3.20 -28.62 -9.56
C SER A 263 1.67 -28.48 -9.63
N HIS A 264 1.04 -28.56 -8.46
CA HIS A 264 -0.38 -28.23 -8.29
C HIS A 264 -0.68 -26.80 -8.76
N TRP A 265 0.25 -25.88 -8.57
CA TRP A 265 0.14 -24.47 -8.97
C TRP A 265 0.76 -24.18 -10.33
N ARG A 266 0.79 -25.15 -11.25
CA ARG A 266 1.29 -24.98 -12.62
C ARG A 266 0.82 -23.68 -13.28
N ARG A 267 -0.47 -23.35 -13.15
CA ARG A 267 -1.07 -22.14 -13.74
C ARG A 267 -0.47 -20.85 -13.20
N LEU A 268 -0.21 -20.78 -11.89
CA LEU A 268 0.50 -19.65 -11.30
C LEU A 268 1.92 -19.58 -11.84
N LEU A 269 2.66 -20.68 -11.71
CA LEU A 269 4.09 -20.74 -12.04
C LEU A 269 4.40 -20.49 -13.52
N THR A 270 3.49 -20.85 -14.43
CA THR A 270 3.61 -20.61 -15.87
C THR A 270 3.55 -19.13 -16.21
N HIS A 271 2.81 -18.34 -15.44
CA HIS A 271 2.64 -16.89 -15.69
C HIS A 271 3.56 -16.03 -14.83
N CYS A 272 4.20 -16.57 -13.80
CA CYS A 272 5.21 -15.83 -13.04
C CYS A 272 6.40 -15.44 -13.94
N PRO A 273 6.91 -14.20 -13.81
CA PRO A 273 8.15 -13.77 -14.45
C PRO A 273 9.31 -14.73 -14.20
N GLY A 274 10.18 -14.87 -15.21
CA GLY A 274 11.39 -15.67 -15.10
C GLY A 274 12.40 -15.07 -14.12
N ARG A 275 12.42 -13.75 -14.00
CA ARG A 275 13.31 -12.94 -13.15
C ARG A 275 12.71 -11.55 -12.91
N TYR A 276 13.26 -10.82 -11.95
CA TYR A 276 12.86 -9.45 -11.59
C TYR A 276 14.06 -8.49 -11.68
N PRO A 277 14.55 -8.18 -12.88
CA PRO A 277 15.79 -7.41 -13.05
C PRO A 277 15.66 -5.96 -12.59
N THR A 278 14.44 -5.44 -12.43
CA THR A 278 14.15 -4.09 -11.94
C THR A 278 14.01 -3.98 -10.42
N ILE A 279 13.93 -5.10 -9.69
CA ILE A 279 13.84 -5.02 -8.22
C ILE A 279 15.25 -4.86 -7.64
N PRO A 280 15.51 -3.82 -6.81
CA PRO A 280 16.86 -3.48 -6.33
C PRO A 280 17.65 -4.60 -5.67
N ILE A 281 16.98 -5.58 -5.04
CA ILE A 281 17.68 -6.73 -4.43
C ILE A 281 18.52 -7.54 -5.44
N ALA A 282 18.17 -7.50 -6.73
CA ALA A 282 18.85 -8.22 -7.80
C ALA A 282 19.91 -7.38 -8.56
N TRP A 283 20.05 -6.10 -8.23
CA TRP A 283 20.92 -5.16 -8.97
C TRP A 283 22.41 -5.34 -8.70
N GLU A 284 23.24 -4.83 -9.61
CA GLU A 284 24.66 -4.70 -9.32
C GLU A 284 24.94 -3.52 -8.39
N LEU A 285 26.06 -3.53 -7.68
CA LEU A 285 26.45 -2.43 -6.77
C LEU A 285 26.57 -1.08 -7.51
N ARG A 286 26.96 -1.10 -8.80
CA ARG A 286 27.03 0.12 -9.63
C ARG A 286 25.66 0.77 -9.82
N ASP A 287 24.60 -0.04 -9.99
CA ASP A 287 23.24 0.49 -10.19
C ASP A 287 22.68 0.98 -8.85
N LEU A 288 23.00 0.30 -7.74
CA LEU A 288 22.61 0.72 -6.39
C LEU A 288 23.29 2.03 -5.97
N ALA A 289 24.52 2.29 -6.42
CA ALA A 289 25.22 3.54 -6.13
C ALA A 289 24.48 4.77 -6.67
N GLU A 290 23.63 4.62 -7.68
CA GLU A 290 22.78 5.71 -8.19
C GLU A 290 21.67 6.14 -7.22
N LEU A 291 21.41 5.35 -6.19
CA LEU A 291 20.44 5.63 -5.14
C LEU A 291 21.11 6.28 -3.91
N ASP A 292 22.39 6.66 -4.01
CA ASP A 292 23.10 7.33 -2.91
C ASP A 292 22.36 8.60 -2.45
N GLY A 293 22.36 8.81 -1.13
CA GLY A 293 21.54 9.82 -0.47
C GLY A 293 20.07 9.42 -0.21
N LEU A 294 19.66 8.20 -0.54
CA LEU A 294 18.34 7.63 -0.20
C LEU A 294 18.49 6.48 0.81
N ASP A 295 17.63 6.45 1.83
CA ASP A 295 17.57 5.38 2.86
C ASP A 295 17.41 3.97 2.25
N MET A 296 16.86 3.87 1.03
CA MET A 296 16.59 2.61 0.35
C MET A 296 17.85 1.76 0.08
N VAL A 297 19.04 2.37 -0.08
CA VAL A 297 20.28 1.62 -0.33
C VAL A 297 20.62 0.72 0.86
N ASP A 298 20.57 1.29 2.07
CA ASP A 298 20.89 0.57 3.30
C ASP A 298 19.92 -0.59 3.53
N ASP A 299 18.62 -0.36 3.30
CA ASP A 299 17.59 -1.40 3.39
C ASP A 299 17.84 -2.56 2.42
N VAL A 300 18.21 -2.25 1.17
CA VAL A 300 18.51 -3.27 0.16
C VAL A 300 19.75 -4.08 0.55
N LEU A 301 20.81 -3.42 1.02
CA LEU A 301 22.04 -4.10 1.45
C LEU A 301 21.83 -4.96 2.71
N ALA A 302 21.02 -4.48 3.66
CA ALA A 302 20.63 -5.25 4.84
C ALA A 302 19.83 -6.50 4.44
N LYS A 303 18.81 -6.34 3.57
CA LYS A 303 18.01 -7.46 3.07
C LYS A 303 18.86 -8.49 2.33
N ARG A 304 19.85 -8.05 1.53
CA ARG A 304 20.79 -8.96 0.86
C ARG A 304 21.61 -9.77 1.85
N SER A 305 22.16 -9.10 2.86
CA SER A 305 22.97 -9.74 3.89
C SER A 305 22.17 -10.78 4.67
N GLN A 306 20.93 -10.45 5.04
CA GLN A 306 20.00 -11.37 5.71
C GLN A 306 19.66 -12.58 4.82
N MET A 307 19.35 -12.35 3.55
CA MET A 307 19.05 -13.43 2.60
C MET A 307 20.24 -14.36 2.39
N GLN A 308 21.47 -13.82 2.34
CA GLN A 308 22.67 -14.63 2.18
C GLN A 308 22.92 -15.50 3.41
N ALA A 309 22.76 -14.94 4.61
CA ALA A 309 22.84 -15.71 5.85
C ALA A 309 21.78 -16.82 5.90
N PHE A 310 20.56 -16.56 5.40
CA PHE A 310 19.51 -17.55 5.29
C PHE A 310 19.85 -18.67 4.29
N VAL A 311 20.41 -18.34 3.12
CA VAL A 311 20.89 -19.32 2.13
C VAL A 311 21.94 -20.25 2.77
N ASP A 312 22.91 -19.67 3.50
CA ASP A 312 23.97 -20.44 4.16
C ASP A 312 23.39 -21.36 5.24
N GLN A 313 22.42 -20.87 6.03
CA GLN A 313 21.72 -21.69 7.03
C GLN A 313 20.92 -22.81 6.37
N LEU A 314 20.22 -22.50 5.28
CA LEU A 314 19.41 -23.43 4.52
C LEU A 314 20.26 -24.58 4.00
N GLN A 315 21.36 -24.26 3.31
CA GLN A 315 22.29 -25.24 2.72
C GLN A 315 22.93 -26.13 3.80
N ASN A 316 23.43 -25.53 4.88
CA ASN A 316 24.21 -26.27 5.88
C ASN A 316 23.36 -27.05 6.89
N SER A 317 22.14 -26.61 7.19
CA SER A 317 21.34 -27.15 8.30
C SER A 317 19.95 -27.64 7.90
N LEU A 318 19.22 -26.88 7.09
CA LEU A 318 17.80 -27.17 6.84
C LEU A 318 17.58 -28.17 5.69
N LEU A 319 18.35 -28.09 4.61
CA LEU A 319 18.19 -29.02 3.47
C LEU A 319 18.33 -30.50 3.86
N PRO A 320 19.31 -30.92 4.69
CA PRO A 320 19.36 -32.30 5.16
C PRO A 320 18.11 -32.72 5.93
N LEU A 321 17.51 -31.81 6.71
CA LEU A 321 16.28 -32.07 7.45
C LEU A 321 15.07 -32.17 6.51
N PHE A 322 14.97 -31.29 5.51
CA PHE A 322 13.92 -31.33 4.50
C PHE A 322 14.00 -32.62 3.69
N HIS A 323 15.18 -32.99 3.21
CA HIS A 323 15.41 -34.23 2.48
C HIS A 323 14.99 -35.45 3.31
N ARG A 324 15.36 -35.49 4.60
CA ARG A 324 14.95 -36.57 5.52
C ARG A 324 13.43 -36.61 5.71
N ALA A 325 12.79 -35.47 5.90
CA ALA A 325 11.35 -35.38 6.09
C ALA A 325 10.57 -35.78 4.82
N LEU A 326 11.01 -35.32 3.65
CA LEU A 326 10.46 -35.72 2.35
C LEU A 326 10.64 -37.22 2.12
N SER A 327 11.83 -37.77 2.40
CA SER A 327 12.09 -39.21 2.27
C SER A 327 11.12 -40.05 3.12
N LYS A 328 10.81 -39.60 4.35
CA LYS A 328 9.79 -40.26 5.19
C LYS A 328 8.40 -40.20 4.58
N LEU A 329 8.04 -39.06 3.98
CA LEU A 329 6.72 -38.83 3.38
C LEU A 329 6.50 -39.67 2.11
N TYR A 330 7.51 -39.78 1.25
CA TYR A 330 7.47 -40.57 0.01
C TYR A 330 7.56 -42.09 0.26
N GLY A 331 8.14 -42.50 1.38
CA GLY A 331 8.33 -43.92 1.71
C GLY A 331 9.31 -44.63 0.77
N ALA A 332 9.37 -45.96 0.85
CA ALA A 332 10.37 -46.77 0.13
C ALA A 332 10.08 -46.95 -1.38
N SER A 333 8.92 -46.50 -1.88
CA SER A 333 8.41 -46.86 -3.22
C SER A 333 8.37 -45.69 -4.22
N ALA A 334 8.70 -44.46 -3.82
CA ALA A 334 8.70 -43.29 -4.69
C ALA A 334 10.08 -42.63 -4.72
N ALA A 335 10.47 -42.10 -5.88
CA ALA A 335 11.72 -41.37 -6.06
C ALA A 335 11.61 -39.99 -5.40
N ALA A 336 11.94 -39.90 -4.11
CA ALA A 336 12.12 -38.62 -3.44
C ALA A 336 13.23 -37.80 -4.14
N PRO A 337 13.12 -36.46 -4.19
CA PRO A 337 14.15 -35.62 -4.78
C PRO A 337 15.47 -35.82 -4.02
N SER A 338 16.58 -35.91 -4.75
CA SER A 338 17.88 -36.11 -4.12
C SER A 338 18.33 -34.84 -3.38
N LEU A 339 19.19 -34.99 -2.38
CA LEU A 339 19.78 -33.83 -1.70
C LEU A 339 20.56 -32.92 -2.67
N ALA A 340 21.14 -33.49 -3.74
CA ALA A 340 21.83 -32.72 -4.78
C ALA A 340 20.85 -31.86 -5.58
N ASP A 341 19.71 -32.42 -5.99
CA ASP A 341 18.65 -31.68 -6.69
C ASP A 341 18.10 -30.54 -5.81
N MET A 342 17.88 -30.83 -4.52
CA MET A 342 17.45 -29.80 -3.56
C MET A 342 18.51 -28.71 -3.40
N SER A 343 19.79 -29.07 -3.27
CA SER A 343 20.87 -28.09 -3.10
C SER A 343 21.02 -27.18 -4.32
N ALA A 344 20.83 -27.73 -5.53
CA ALA A 344 20.83 -26.96 -6.78
C ALA A 344 19.60 -26.04 -6.93
N ALA A 345 18.47 -26.40 -6.31
CA ALA A 345 17.26 -25.58 -6.34
C ALA A 345 17.27 -24.45 -5.30
N PHE A 346 17.79 -24.68 -4.10
CA PHE A 346 17.75 -23.73 -2.99
C PHE A 346 18.99 -22.82 -2.95
N VAL A 347 19.25 -22.13 -4.06
CA VAL A 347 20.34 -21.16 -4.22
C VAL A 347 19.86 -19.72 -4.08
N TRP A 348 20.81 -18.80 -3.93
CA TRP A 348 20.56 -17.35 -3.81
C TRP A 348 19.59 -16.83 -4.87
N GLU A 349 19.84 -17.14 -6.14
CA GLU A 349 19.08 -16.60 -7.27
C GLU A 349 17.60 -17.04 -7.22
N HIS A 350 17.34 -18.28 -6.84
CA HIS A 350 15.98 -18.82 -6.76
C HIS A 350 15.23 -18.30 -5.53
N LEU A 351 15.93 -18.10 -4.40
CA LEU A 351 15.34 -17.49 -3.21
C LEU A 351 15.01 -16.02 -3.42
N VAL A 352 15.91 -15.27 -4.06
CA VAL A 352 15.64 -13.89 -4.48
C VAL A 352 14.46 -13.84 -5.43
N TRP A 353 14.40 -14.73 -6.44
CA TRP A 353 13.24 -14.81 -7.35
C TRP A 353 11.93 -15.07 -6.59
N ALA A 354 11.93 -16.01 -5.65
CA ALA A 354 10.73 -16.37 -4.89
C ALA A 354 10.30 -15.22 -3.96
N GLN A 355 11.25 -14.60 -3.25
CA GLN A 355 11.00 -13.43 -2.41
C GLN A 355 10.44 -12.27 -3.25
N SER A 356 11.08 -11.93 -4.37
CA SER A 356 10.61 -10.90 -5.29
C SER A 356 9.23 -11.20 -5.85
N THR A 357 8.89 -12.47 -6.07
CA THR A 357 7.52 -12.86 -6.45
C THR A 357 6.54 -12.55 -5.32
N PHE A 358 6.85 -12.85 -4.06
CA PHE A 358 5.95 -12.49 -2.95
C PHE A 358 5.86 -10.99 -2.73
N ASP A 359 6.98 -10.27 -2.74
CA ASP A 359 7.02 -8.82 -2.55
C ASP A 359 6.16 -8.08 -3.59
N SER A 360 6.20 -8.53 -4.85
CA SER A 360 5.54 -7.84 -5.97
C SER A 360 4.11 -8.30 -6.26
N ARG A 361 3.73 -9.54 -5.87
CA ARG A 361 2.51 -10.19 -6.37
C ARG A 361 1.60 -10.76 -5.28
N ALA A 362 2.04 -10.78 -4.02
CA ALA A 362 1.24 -11.35 -2.95
C ALA A 362 0.13 -10.41 -2.47
N PHE A 363 -0.98 -11.02 -2.06
CA PHE A 363 -2.09 -10.35 -1.40
C PHE A 363 -2.10 -10.71 0.07
N ASN A 364 -2.37 -9.72 0.92
CA ASN A 364 -2.82 -9.96 2.30
C ASN A 364 -4.34 -10.14 2.29
N LEU A 365 -4.79 -11.38 2.48
CA LEU A 365 -6.19 -11.76 2.36
C LEU A 365 -6.75 -12.26 3.69
N ASN A 366 -7.96 -11.84 4.04
CA ASN A 366 -8.69 -12.46 5.14
C ASN A 366 -9.27 -13.79 4.65
N VAL A 367 -8.76 -14.90 5.18
CA VAL A 367 -9.25 -16.27 4.95
C VAL A 367 -9.81 -16.77 6.27
N ASP A 368 -11.14 -16.87 6.35
CA ASP A 368 -11.89 -17.39 7.50
C ASP A 368 -11.51 -16.72 8.84
N GLY A 369 -11.24 -15.40 8.82
CA GLY A 369 -10.94 -14.59 10.00
C GLY A 369 -9.45 -14.35 10.26
N ALA A 370 -8.55 -15.02 9.54
CA ALA A 370 -7.11 -14.81 9.62
C ALA A 370 -6.59 -14.05 8.39
N VAL A 371 -5.74 -13.06 8.59
CA VAL A 371 -5.01 -12.42 7.48
C VAL A 371 -3.83 -13.31 7.11
N VAL A 372 -3.79 -13.77 5.86
CA VAL A 372 -2.75 -14.64 5.31
C VAL A 372 -2.16 -14.02 4.05
N MET A 373 -0.88 -14.29 3.80
CA MET A 373 -0.21 -13.91 2.56
C MET A 373 -0.45 -14.99 1.50
N ALA A 374 -0.85 -14.57 0.30
CA ALA A 374 -1.22 -15.50 -0.77
C ALA A 374 -0.85 -14.97 -2.16
N LEU A 375 -0.31 -15.83 -3.01
CA LEU A 375 -0.31 -15.59 -4.47
C LEU A 375 -1.60 -16.17 -5.04
N VAL A 376 -2.26 -15.40 -5.91
CA VAL A 376 -3.52 -15.79 -6.52
C VAL A 376 -3.36 -15.76 -8.04
N PRO A 377 -3.33 -16.93 -8.70
CA PRO A 377 -3.06 -16.99 -10.13
C PRO A 377 -4.03 -16.14 -10.96
N LEU A 378 -3.50 -15.49 -11.99
CA LEU A 378 -4.15 -14.48 -12.84
C LEU A 378 -4.48 -13.17 -12.12
N ALA A 379 -4.95 -13.22 -10.88
CA ALA A 379 -5.26 -12.02 -10.10
C ALA A 379 -4.01 -11.16 -9.83
N ASP A 380 -2.86 -11.82 -9.67
CA ASP A 380 -1.55 -11.20 -9.47
C ASP A 380 -1.00 -10.48 -10.71
N MET A 381 -1.64 -10.65 -11.88
CA MET A 381 -1.23 -10.04 -13.14
C MET A 381 -1.82 -8.65 -13.38
N VAL A 382 -2.68 -8.14 -12.49
CA VAL A 382 -3.25 -6.80 -12.70
C VAL A 382 -2.27 -5.76 -12.21
N ASN A 383 -1.88 -4.85 -13.11
CA ASN A 383 -0.90 -3.82 -12.85
C ASN A 383 -1.42 -2.68 -11.97
N HIS A 384 -0.48 -1.87 -11.46
CA HIS A 384 -0.77 -0.77 -10.55
C HIS A 384 -1.12 0.54 -11.26
N ALA A 385 -2.14 1.22 -10.76
CA ALA A 385 -2.36 2.65 -11.00
C ALA A 385 -2.95 3.34 -9.77
N ASN A 386 -2.92 4.68 -9.75
CA ASN A 386 -3.59 5.48 -8.71
C ASN A 386 -5.11 5.27 -8.71
N HIS A 387 -5.69 5.04 -9.90
CA HIS A 387 -7.10 4.73 -10.12
C HIS A 387 -7.29 3.23 -10.34
N THR A 388 -8.50 2.71 -10.07
CA THR A 388 -8.75 1.27 -10.03
C THR A 388 -9.98 0.84 -10.83
N ASP A 389 -9.82 -0.21 -11.63
CA ASP A 389 -10.95 -1.00 -12.12
C ASP A 389 -11.39 -2.01 -11.03
N VAL A 390 -10.43 -2.60 -10.33
CA VAL A 390 -10.65 -3.64 -9.31
C VAL A 390 -10.78 -3.04 -7.92
N LEU A 391 -11.99 -3.02 -7.38
CA LEU A 391 -12.26 -2.39 -6.08
C LEU A 391 -12.25 -3.37 -4.90
N VAL A 392 -12.69 -4.61 -5.13
CA VAL A 392 -12.79 -5.63 -4.08
C VAL A 392 -11.95 -6.83 -4.43
N ARG A 393 -11.18 -7.28 -3.45
CA ARG A 393 -10.40 -8.51 -3.43
C ARG A 393 -10.73 -9.19 -2.11
N LYS A 394 -11.30 -10.38 -2.14
CA LYS A 394 -11.68 -11.13 -0.93
C LYS A 394 -11.72 -12.63 -1.18
N VAL A 395 -11.64 -13.40 -0.11
CA VAL A 395 -11.91 -14.84 -0.14
C VAL A 395 -13.26 -15.07 0.49
N GLU A 396 -14.17 -15.72 -0.24
CA GLU A 396 -15.48 -16.08 0.31
C GLU A 396 -15.28 -17.10 1.45
N PRO A 397 -16.06 -17.03 2.54
CA PRO A 397 -15.86 -17.85 3.72
C PRO A 397 -16.12 -19.34 3.46
N ASN A 398 -15.71 -20.20 4.40
CA ASN A 398 -16.07 -21.63 4.44
C ASN A 398 -15.61 -22.43 3.21
N GLY A 399 -14.38 -22.22 2.76
CA GLY A 399 -13.85 -22.88 1.55
C GLY A 399 -14.23 -22.20 0.24
N GLY A 400 -14.92 -21.07 0.29
CA GLY A 400 -15.29 -20.30 -0.90
C GLY A 400 -14.09 -19.74 -1.67
N PRO A 401 -14.29 -19.39 -2.95
CA PRO A 401 -13.21 -18.95 -3.84
C PRO A 401 -12.71 -17.55 -3.46
N PHE A 402 -11.50 -17.24 -3.93
CA PHE A 402 -11.09 -15.84 -4.08
C PHE A 402 -11.92 -15.17 -5.17
N THR A 403 -12.31 -13.92 -4.94
CA THR A 403 -13.13 -13.12 -5.86
C THR A 403 -12.54 -11.71 -6.03
N MET A 404 -12.45 -11.27 -7.28
CA MET A 404 -12.23 -9.87 -7.66
C MET A 404 -13.50 -9.26 -8.21
N GLN A 405 -13.84 -8.06 -7.76
CA GLN A 405 -15.00 -7.31 -8.25
C GLN A 405 -14.62 -5.91 -8.69
N VAL A 406 -15.28 -5.44 -9.75
CA VAL A 406 -15.07 -4.09 -10.27
C VAL A 406 -15.73 -3.04 -9.38
N GLY A 407 -15.14 -1.84 -9.33
CA GLY A 407 -15.76 -0.70 -8.66
C GLY A 407 -16.87 -0.09 -9.49
N ALA A 408 -16.48 0.57 -10.57
CA ALA A 408 -17.36 1.10 -11.60
C ALA A 408 -17.61 0.06 -12.71
N ALA A 409 -18.67 0.23 -13.47
CA ALA A 409 -18.97 -0.64 -14.60
C ALA A 409 -17.88 -0.60 -15.68
N LEU A 410 -17.53 -1.78 -16.19
CA LEU A 410 -16.79 -1.96 -17.43
C LEU A 410 -17.80 -2.08 -18.57
N THR A 411 -17.71 -1.22 -19.56
CA THR A 411 -18.65 -1.10 -20.67
C THR A 411 -18.06 -1.72 -21.93
N ALA A 412 -18.82 -1.72 -23.04
CA ALA A 412 -18.31 -2.15 -24.33
C ALA A 412 -17.08 -1.34 -24.80
N ALA A 413 -16.95 -0.07 -24.36
CA ALA A 413 -15.80 0.76 -24.67
C ALA A 413 -14.53 0.36 -23.90
N ASP A 414 -14.66 -0.44 -22.83
CA ASP A 414 -13.53 -0.93 -22.06
C ASP A 414 -12.98 -2.26 -22.58
N VAL A 415 -13.71 -2.98 -23.44
CA VAL A 415 -13.26 -4.27 -23.97
C VAL A 415 -11.97 -4.07 -24.77
N GLY A 416 -10.94 -4.85 -24.44
CA GLY A 416 -9.59 -4.75 -24.98
C GLY A 416 -8.65 -3.84 -24.18
N ARG A 417 -9.17 -2.97 -23.30
CA ARG A 417 -8.37 -2.11 -22.43
C ARG A 417 -7.72 -2.92 -21.31
N GLU A 418 -6.49 -2.56 -20.98
CA GLU A 418 -5.81 -3.05 -19.78
C GLU A 418 -6.59 -2.71 -18.51
N LEU A 419 -6.65 -3.66 -17.58
CA LEU A 419 -7.30 -3.52 -16.29
C LEU A 419 -6.26 -3.14 -15.24
N TRP A 420 -6.63 -2.19 -14.39
CA TRP A 420 -5.73 -1.67 -13.36
C TRP A 420 -6.29 -1.88 -11.96
N MET A 421 -5.39 -2.01 -10.99
CA MET A 421 -5.74 -1.96 -9.58
C MET A 421 -4.81 -1.04 -8.80
N SER A 422 -5.30 -0.43 -7.72
CA SER A 422 -4.40 0.23 -6.77
C SER A 422 -3.86 -0.77 -5.75
N TYR A 423 -2.53 -0.82 -5.59
CA TYR A 423 -1.83 -1.65 -4.61
C TYR A 423 -1.83 -1.00 -3.21
N GLY A 424 -2.02 0.32 -3.16
CA GLY A 424 -1.96 1.12 -1.95
C GLY A 424 -1.51 2.55 -2.27
N PRO A 425 -1.46 3.43 -1.27
CA PRO A 425 -0.91 4.78 -1.40
C PRO A 425 0.63 4.72 -1.31
N LEU A 426 1.25 4.02 -2.25
CA LEU A 426 2.68 3.71 -2.26
C LEU A 426 3.48 4.82 -2.94
N GLN A 427 4.57 5.24 -2.30
CA GLN A 427 5.54 6.17 -2.87
C GLN A 427 6.36 5.49 -3.97
N ASN A 428 7.02 6.29 -4.79
CA ASN A 428 7.85 5.80 -5.88
C ASN A 428 8.99 4.90 -5.37
N TRP A 429 9.60 5.21 -4.22
CA TRP A 429 10.62 4.34 -3.64
C TRP A 429 10.04 2.99 -3.17
N GLU A 430 8.83 2.97 -2.59
CA GLU A 430 8.14 1.73 -2.17
C GLU A 430 7.82 0.86 -3.41
N LEU A 431 7.35 1.48 -4.49
CA LEU A 431 7.08 0.80 -5.77
C LEU A 431 8.36 0.24 -6.40
N LEU A 432 9.46 0.99 -6.40
CA LEU A 432 10.72 0.51 -6.95
C LEU A 432 11.28 -0.66 -6.13
N GLN A 433 11.33 -0.51 -4.81
CA GLN A 433 11.95 -1.49 -3.92
C GLN A 433 11.23 -2.84 -3.92
N HIS A 434 9.90 -2.83 -3.99
CA HIS A 434 9.09 -4.05 -3.84
C HIS A 434 8.51 -4.58 -5.16
N TYR A 435 8.30 -3.70 -6.14
CA TYR A 435 7.65 -4.06 -7.40
C TYR A 435 8.50 -3.77 -8.64
N GLY A 436 9.62 -3.05 -8.52
CA GLY A 436 10.54 -2.83 -9.63
C GLY A 436 10.02 -1.88 -10.71
N PHE A 437 9.13 -0.95 -10.36
CA PHE A 437 8.69 0.10 -11.28
C PHE A 437 8.41 1.41 -10.55
N LEU A 438 8.22 2.49 -11.32
CA LEU A 438 7.82 3.80 -10.85
C LEU A 438 6.58 4.27 -11.62
N LEU A 439 5.71 5.03 -10.97
CA LEU A 439 4.67 5.80 -11.67
C LEU A 439 5.21 7.13 -12.21
N GLY A 440 6.45 7.48 -11.84
CA GLY A 440 7.10 8.72 -12.26
C GLY A 440 6.45 9.95 -11.61
N PRO A 441 6.40 11.11 -12.31
CA PRO A 441 5.89 12.35 -11.74
C PRO A 441 4.38 12.34 -11.45
N ASP A 442 3.65 11.35 -11.98
CA ASP A 442 2.20 11.21 -11.80
C ASP A 442 1.83 10.53 -10.47
N ASN A 443 2.81 10.09 -9.68
CA ASN A 443 2.55 9.50 -8.37
C ASN A 443 2.13 10.58 -7.34
N VAL A 444 0.82 10.71 -7.14
CA VAL A 444 0.25 11.64 -6.13
C VAL A 444 0.55 11.25 -4.69
N HIS A 445 1.03 10.02 -4.46
CA HIS A 445 1.39 9.52 -3.14
C HIS A 445 2.87 9.72 -2.82
N ASP A 446 3.67 10.27 -3.75
CA ASP A 446 5.08 10.52 -3.52
C ASP A 446 5.29 11.63 -2.48
N LYS A 447 6.32 11.48 -1.64
CA LYS A 447 6.56 12.39 -0.51
C LYS A 447 8.05 12.60 -0.34
N LEU A 448 8.43 13.83 -0.02
CA LEU A 448 9.79 14.16 0.38
C LEU A 448 9.93 14.01 1.90
N PRO A 449 10.79 13.11 2.41
CA PRO A 449 11.05 13.01 3.84
C PRO A 449 11.49 14.36 4.42
N PHE A 450 10.93 14.74 5.57
CA PHE A 450 11.31 15.95 6.29
C PHE A 450 12.01 15.55 7.60
N PRO A 451 13.35 15.61 7.67
CA PRO A 451 14.10 15.15 8.83
C PRO A 451 13.87 16.09 10.01
N LEU A 452 12.95 15.71 10.89
CA LEU A 452 12.65 16.39 12.13
C LEU A 452 12.57 15.36 13.24
N ALA A 453 13.48 15.47 14.21
CA ALA A 453 13.45 14.64 15.40
C ALA A 453 12.25 15.06 16.27
N VAL A 454 11.27 14.18 16.37
CA VAL A 454 10.14 14.33 17.29
C VAL A 454 10.51 13.59 18.57
N PRO A 455 10.43 14.21 19.77
CA PRO A 455 10.66 13.50 21.02
C PRO A 455 9.71 12.29 21.11
N ALA A 456 10.27 11.09 21.11
CA ALA A 456 9.49 9.86 21.23
C ALA A 456 8.65 9.91 22.51
N GLY A 457 7.38 9.53 22.41
CA GLY A 457 6.54 9.39 23.59
C GLY A 457 7.08 8.29 24.52
N PRO A 458 6.82 8.34 25.84
CA PRO A 458 7.28 7.34 26.80
C PRO A 458 6.70 5.93 26.59
N ASN A 459 5.84 5.74 25.58
CA ASN A 459 5.17 4.48 25.27
C ASN A 459 5.60 3.85 23.94
N GLU A 460 6.56 4.44 23.21
CA GLU A 460 7.17 3.72 22.09
C GLU A 460 8.25 2.77 22.64
N PRO A 461 8.24 1.47 22.29
CA PRO A 461 9.37 0.62 22.55
C PRO A 461 10.55 1.20 21.80
N GLN A 462 11.52 1.74 22.54
CA GLN A 462 12.83 2.07 21.99
C GLN A 462 13.36 0.81 21.33
N GLY A 463 13.44 0.82 19.99
CA GLY A 463 14.20 -0.19 19.29
C GLY A 463 15.60 -0.22 19.90
N GLU A 464 16.05 -1.41 20.30
CA GLU A 464 17.41 -1.65 20.78
C GLU A 464 18.39 -1.28 19.66
N SER A 465 18.79 -0.02 19.57
CA SER A 465 19.95 0.40 18.77
C SER A 465 20.89 1.21 19.65
N ASP A 466 22.00 0.56 19.97
CA ASP A 466 23.26 1.10 20.46
C ASP A 466 23.25 1.91 21.76
N ALA A 467 23.12 1.13 22.85
CA ALA A 467 23.77 1.45 24.10
C ALA A 467 25.30 1.46 23.92
N THR A 468 25.87 2.60 23.54
CA THR A 468 27.23 2.97 23.95
C THR A 468 27.25 4.39 24.50
N ASP A 469 27.29 4.43 25.84
CA ASP A 469 28.00 5.38 26.67
C ASP A 469 28.31 6.78 26.10
N THR A 470 27.57 7.78 26.59
CA THR A 470 28.18 8.92 27.28
C THR A 470 27.17 9.56 28.21
N SER A 471 27.01 8.95 29.38
CA SER A 471 26.34 9.56 30.51
C SER A 471 27.24 10.64 31.11
N ALA A 472 26.86 11.90 30.95
CA ALA A 472 27.30 13.00 31.79
C ALA A 472 26.06 13.59 32.50
N PRO A 473 25.83 13.29 33.79
CA PRO A 473 24.77 13.92 34.55
C PRO A 473 25.26 15.29 35.01
N LEU A 474 24.99 16.33 34.22
CA LEU A 474 25.03 17.70 34.74
C LEU A 474 23.72 17.99 35.44
N SER A 475 23.74 17.79 36.76
CA SER A 475 22.83 18.44 37.69
C SER A 475 22.84 19.95 37.41
N ARG A 476 21.80 20.46 36.74
CA ARG A 476 21.43 21.87 36.76
C ARG A 476 20.07 22.00 37.42
N GLU A 477 20.10 22.43 38.68
CA GLU A 477 19.00 23.13 39.31
C GLU A 477 18.66 24.37 38.47
N GLY A 478 17.53 24.33 37.78
CA GLY A 478 17.05 25.39 36.90
C GLY A 478 15.72 24.99 36.25
N GLY A 479 14.66 24.93 37.05
CA GLY A 479 13.32 24.43 36.67
C GLY A 479 12.55 25.28 35.65
N THR A 480 13.08 25.49 34.44
CA THR A 480 12.39 26.21 33.36
C THR A 480 12.38 25.45 32.02
N GLU A 481 13.46 24.80 31.59
CA GLU A 481 13.43 24.02 30.33
C GLU A 481 12.48 22.82 30.40
N SER A 482 12.45 22.12 31.54
CA SER A 482 11.58 20.96 31.75
C SER A 482 10.08 21.29 31.69
N SER A 483 9.67 22.54 32.00
CA SER A 483 8.26 22.92 31.91
C SER A 483 7.82 23.24 30.48
N TRP A 484 8.70 23.84 29.66
CA TRP A 484 8.39 24.14 28.26
C TRP A 484 8.30 22.89 27.40
N ASP A 485 9.20 21.92 27.61
CA ASP A 485 9.15 20.66 26.87
C ASP A 485 7.89 19.84 27.20
N ALA A 486 7.45 19.87 28.46
CA ALA A 486 6.18 19.28 28.86
C ALA A 486 4.99 19.96 28.16
N ARG A 487 4.99 21.30 28.01
CA ARG A 487 3.95 22.04 27.28
C ARG A 487 3.96 21.72 25.78
N ARG A 488 5.14 21.68 25.14
CA ARG A 488 5.29 21.27 23.73
C ARG A 488 4.70 19.89 23.51
N LEU A 489 5.11 18.92 24.34
CA LEU A 489 4.64 17.54 24.26
C LEU A 489 3.13 17.43 24.48
N ALA A 490 2.57 18.22 25.41
CA ALA A 490 1.14 18.28 25.64
C ALA A 490 0.37 18.80 24.41
N LEU A 491 0.85 19.88 23.77
CA LEU A 491 0.27 20.40 22.53
C LEU A 491 0.39 19.38 21.38
N MET A 492 1.57 18.81 21.17
CA MET A 492 1.82 17.81 20.14
C MET A 492 0.87 16.60 20.27
N ARG A 493 0.64 16.10 21.49
CA ARG A 493 -0.32 15.02 21.76
C ARG A 493 -1.77 15.46 21.60
N ARG A 494 -2.12 16.65 22.09
CA ARG A 494 -3.48 17.21 21.99
C ARG A 494 -3.94 17.36 20.54
N TYR A 495 -3.04 17.75 19.65
CA TYR A 495 -3.35 17.96 18.23
C TYR A 495 -2.93 16.79 17.32
N ALA A 496 -2.35 15.73 17.88
CA ALA A 496 -1.85 14.55 17.16
C ALA A 496 -0.79 14.90 16.09
N LEU A 497 0.06 15.89 16.36
CA LEU A 497 1.05 16.39 15.39
C LEU A 497 2.18 15.39 15.11
N CYS A 498 2.32 14.37 15.94
CA CYS A 498 3.36 13.35 15.86
C CYS A 498 2.83 11.99 15.41
N LEU A 499 1.58 11.94 14.93
CA LEU A 499 0.87 10.71 14.60
C LEU A 499 1.70 9.70 13.77
N PRO A 500 2.41 10.11 12.71
CA PRO A 500 3.16 9.16 11.88
C PRO A 500 4.59 8.85 12.36
N GLY A 501 5.08 9.45 13.45
CA GLY A 501 6.46 9.31 13.93
C GLY A 501 7.54 9.95 13.03
N ARG A 502 7.23 10.22 11.75
CA ARG A 502 8.10 10.89 10.76
C ARG A 502 7.33 11.97 10.01
N CYS A 503 8.01 13.03 9.60
CA CYS A 503 7.40 14.14 8.85
C CYS A 503 7.77 14.07 7.37
N TRP A 504 6.95 14.69 6.52
CA TRP A 504 7.21 14.78 5.08
C TRP A 504 6.52 15.99 4.44
N ILE A 505 6.91 16.28 3.21
CA ILE A 505 6.25 17.22 2.30
C ILE A 505 5.56 16.40 1.18
N PRO A 506 4.24 16.54 0.98
CA PRO A 506 3.49 15.85 -0.07
C PRO A 506 3.96 16.19 -1.48
N HIS A 507 3.46 15.44 -2.46
CA HIS A 507 3.81 15.59 -3.87
C HIS A 507 3.63 17.03 -4.39
N ASP A 508 2.68 17.81 -3.90
CA ASP A 508 2.45 19.19 -4.36
C ASP A 508 3.55 20.18 -3.89
N GLY A 509 4.45 19.76 -2.99
CA GLY A 509 5.50 20.58 -2.41
C GLY A 509 5.01 21.51 -1.30
N VAL A 510 3.73 21.48 -0.92
CA VAL A 510 3.18 22.36 0.11
C VAL A 510 3.28 21.68 1.47
N PRO A 511 4.00 22.27 2.46
CA PRO A 511 4.07 21.71 3.80
C PRO A 511 2.66 21.52 4.40
N PRO A 512 2.31 20.32 4.92
CA PRO A 512 1.01 20.09 5.52
C PRO A 512 0.78 21.01 6.73
N ALA A 513 -0.49 21.35 6.99
CA ALA A 513 -0.85 22.17 8.15
C ALA A 513 -0.37 21.54 9.48
N ALA A 514 -0.34 20.21 9.58
CA ALA A 514 0.22 19.49 10.71
C ALA A 514 1.74 19.73 10.90
N LEU A 515 2.51 19.75 9.81
CA LEU A 515 3.94 20.05 9.85
C LEU A 515 4.18 21.49 10.31
N LEU A 516 3.43 22.44 9.76
CA LEU A 516 3.52 23.84 10.15
C LEU A 516 3.13 24.04 11.63
N ALA A 517 2.05 23.41 12.07
CA ALA A 517 1.63 23.40 13.47
C ALA A 517 2.71 22.80 14.40
N LEU A 518 3.35 21.71 13.97
CA LEU A 518 4.44 21.09 14.72
C LEU A 518 5.63 22.04 14.85
N LEU A 519 6.06 22.67 13.76
CA LEU A 519 7.15 23.64 13.78
C LEU A 519 6.82 24.86 14.63
N ARG A 520 5.58 25.36 14.59
CA ARG A 520 5.11 26.43 15.49
C ARG A 520 5.25 26.03 16.95
N VAL A 521 4.85 24.82 17.33
CA VAL A 521 5.01 24.34 18.72
C VAL A 521 6.48 24.27 19.12
N GLN A 522 7.36 23.85 18.22
CA GLN A 522 8.80 23.76 18.50
C GLN A 522 9.46 25.14 18.65
N LEU A 523 9.09 26.08 17.76
CA LEU A 523 9.71 27.41 17.64
C LEU A 523 9.00 28.51 18.46
N ALA A 524 7.88 28.18 19.11
CA ALA A 524 7.08 29.11 19.89
C ALA A 524 7.88 29.77 21.02
N GLN A 525 7.65 31.07 21.19
CA GLN A 525 8.11 31.85 22.34
C GLN A 525 7.25 31.56 23.57
N ALA A 526 7.79 31.87 24.76
CA ALA A 526 7.16 31.54 26.04
C ALA A 526 5.72 32.09 26.19
N ASP A 527 5.46 33.29 25.67
CA ASP A 527 4.17 33.97 25.69
C ASP A 527 3.16 33.44 24.65
N GLU A 528 3.63 32.75 23.61
CA GLU A 528 2.78 32.18 22.55
C GLU A 528 2.12 30.86 22.99
N PHE A 529 2.63 30.19 24.02
CA PHE A 529 2.04 28.94 24.51
C PHE A 529 0.65 29.14 25.11
N ASP A 530 0.44 30.22 25.86
CA ASP A 530 -0.87 30.53 26.44
C ASP A 530 -1.91 30.74 25.34
N MET A 531 -1.50 31.34 24.21
CA MET A 531 -2.36 31.49 23.02
C MET A 531 -2.72 30.13 22.42
N MET A 532 -1.75 29.23 22.23
CA MET A 532 -2.01 27.89 21.66
C MET A 532 -2.87 27.02 22.58
N GLU A 533 -2.67 27.09 23.89
CA GLU A 533 -3.39 26.28 24.87
C GLU A 533 -4.83 26.76 25.08
N GLY A 534 -5.03 28.09 25.05
CA GLY A 534 -6.32 28.74 25.23
C GLY A 534 -7.22 28.70 23.99
N ARG A 535 -6.67 28.44 22.79
CA ARG A 535 -7.44 28.31 21.54
C ARG A 535 -7.80 26.86 21.24
N ARG A 536 -8.94 26.64 20.58
CA ARG A 536 -9.40 25.30 20.18
C ARG A 536 -8.50 24.66 19.14
N TYR A 537 -8.02 25.45 18.18
CA TYR A 537 -7.15 25.02 17.08
C TYR A 537 -5.69 25.48 17.24
N GLY A 538 -5.34 25.99 18.43
CA GLY A 538 -4.02 26.47 18.86
C GLY A 538 -2.96 26.61 17.76
N PRO A 539 -2.13 25.57 17.54
CA PRO A 539 -0.96 25.64 16.66
C PRO A 539 -1.27 25.66 15.16
N PHE A 540 -2.52 25.40 14.73
CA PHE A 540 -2.89 25.53 13.31
C PHE A 540 -3.06 26.99 12.89
N GLU A 541 -3.27 27.91 13.84
CA GLU A 541 -3.32 29.33 13.56
C GLU A 541 -1.91 29.95 13.57
N PRO A 542 -1.65 30.97 12.72
CA PRO A 542 -0.41 31.72 12.78
C PRO A 542 -0.18 32.35 14.14
N LEU A 543 1.07 32.32 14.62
CA LEU A 543 1.50 32.95 15.86
C LEU A 543 2.04 34.38 15.57
N SER A 544 3.13 34.79 16.20
CA SER A 544 3.77 36.07 15.87
C SER A 544 4.42 36.04 14.48
N PRO A 545 4.59 37.20 13.82
CA PRO A 545 5.34 37.29 12.57
C PRO A 545 6.77 36.75 12.66
N VAL A 546 7.38 36.83 13.85
CA VAL A 546 8.72 36.30 14.12
C VAL A 546 8.72 34.77 14.07
N THR A 547 7.76 34.14 14.74
CA THR A 547 7.63 32.67 14.74
C THR A 547 7.26 32.13 13.36
N GLU A 548 6.35 32.79 12.63
CA GLU A 548 6.02 32.35 11.25
C GLU A 548 7.20 32.47 10.29
N ALA A 549 7.98 33.56 10.36
CA ALA A 549 9.21 33.69 9.58
C ALA A 549 10.24 32.61 9.93
N ALA A 550 10.38 32.27 11.22
CA ALA A 550 11.24 31.18 11.67
C ALA A 550 10.78 29.81 11.15
N VAL A 551 9.47 29.53 11.16
CA VAL A 551 8.89 28.29 10.61
C VAL A 551 9.23 28.15 9.12
N VAL A 552 8.97 29.19 8.32
CA VAL A 552 9.28 29.17 6.88
C VAL A 552 10.78 29.03 6.63
N SER A 553 11.60 29.72 7.43
CA SER A 553 13.06 29.60 7.35
C SER A 553 13.54 28.18 7.67
N VAL A 554 12.97 27.50 8.67
CA VAL A 554 13.33 26.12 9.01
C VAL A 554 12.93 25.16 7.89
N VAL A 555 11.71 25.29 7.34
CA VAL A 555 11.30 24.47 6.18
C VAL A 555 12.27 24.65 5.03
N LYS A 556 12.59 25.91 4.68
CA LYS A 556 13.52 26.23 3.59
C LYS A 556 14.90 25.60 3.81
N SER A 557 15.51 25.83 4.97
CA SER A 557 16.84 25.32 5.29
C SER A 557 16.87 23.79 5.29
N THR A 558 15.87 23.14 5.89
CA THR A 558 15.78 21.67 5.91
C THR A 558 15.67 21.10 4.50
N VAL A 559 14.81 21.66 3.65
CA VAL A 559 14.66 21.20 2.26
C VAL A 559 15.94 21.44 1.45
N GLN A 560 16.65 22.55 1.68
CA GLN A 560 17.95 22.80 1.06
C GLN A 560 18.98 21.75 1.48
N CYS A 561 19.07 21.40 2.77
CA CYS A 561 19.94 20.32 3.23
C CYS A 561 19.62 18.97 2.58
N VAL A 562 18.33 18.65 2.39
CA VAL A 562 17.91 17.42 1.68
C VAL A 562 18.29 17.49 0.20
N MET A 563 18.22 18.66 -0.45
CA MET A 563 18.69 18.80 -1.83
C MET A 563 20.20 18.65 -1.96
N GLU A 564 20.96 19.14 -0.98
CA GLU A 564 22.42 19.04 -0.94
C GLU A 564 22.93 17.62 -0.66
N SER A 565 22.09 16.71 -0.17
CA SER A 565 22.48 15.30 0.02
C SER A 565 22.46 14.48 -1.27
N PHE A 566 21.87 14.99 -2.35
CA PHE A 566 21.92 14.33 -3.65
C PHE A 566 23.24 14.62 -4.37
N PRO A 567 23.81 13.63 -5.09
CA PRO A 567 25.09 13.80 -5.79
C PRO A 567 25.03 14.74 -7.00
N THR A 568 23.82 14.99 -7.52
CA THR A 568 23.56 15.81 -8.72
C THR A 568 22.45 16.82 -8.43
N THR A 569 22.34 17.85 -9.27
CA THR A 569 21.24 18.81 -9.25
C THR A 569 20.00 18.26 -9.95
N LEU A 570 18.87 18.99 -9.88
CA LEU A 570 17.67 18.64 -10.65
C LEU A 570 17.88 18.82 -12.16
N ALA A 571 18.55 19.91 -12.56
CA ALA A 571 18.79 20.22 -13.96
C ALA A 571 19.69 19.17 -14.64
N GLU A 572 20.77 18.74 -13.95
CA GLU A 572 21.66 17.69 -14.46
C GLU A 572 20.93 16.36 -14.65
N ASP A 573 20.08 15.94 -13.70
CA ASP A 573 19.31 14.70 -13.84
C ASP A 573 18.25 14.80 -14.95
N GLU A 574 17.60 15.96 -15.12
CA GLU A 574 16.62 16.17 -16.19
C GLU A 574 17.27 16.21 -17.58
N GLU A 575 18.45 16.83 -17.70
CA GLU A 575 19.28 16.81 -18.91
C GLU A 575 19.72 15.38 -19.22
N THR A 576 20.24 14.65 -18.23
CA THR A 576 20.62 13.24 -18.38
C THR A 576 19.45 12.40 -18.87
N LEU A 577 18.26 12.55 -18.27
CA LEU A 577 17.04 11.85 -18.71
C LEU A 577 16.62 12.20 -20.15
N ALA A 578 16.87 13.42 -20.60
CA ALA A 578 16.58 13.83 -21.98
C ALA A 578 17.58 13.25 -22.99
N GLU A 579 18.85 13.14 -22.61
CA GLU A 579 19.96 12.70 -23.48
C GLU A 579 20.03 11.18 -23.73
N VAL A 580 19.30 10.36 -22.95
CA VAL A 580 19.24 8.88 -22.98
C VAL A 580 18.89 8.23 -24.36
N HIS A 581 18.77 9.00 -25.44
CA HIS A 581 18.30 8.53 -26.76
C HIS A 581 19.36 7.80 -27.63
N GLY A 582 20.61 7.62 -27.17
CA GLY A 582 21.75 7.22 -28.04
C GLY A 582 22.51 5.93 -27.65
N ASP A 583 22.98 5.84 -26.41
CA ASP A 583 23.61 4.66 -25.81
C ASP A 583 22.76 4.31 -24.58
N GLU A 584 21.92 3.27 -24.65
CA GLU A 584 20.88 3.02 -23.64
C GLU A 584 21.49 2.80 -22.25
N PRO A 585 21.35 3.73 -21.28
CA PRO A 585 21.54 3.41 -19.88
C PRO A 585 20.69 2.20 -19.51
N THR A 586 21.18 1.40 -18.55
CA THR A 586 20.41 0.27 -18.05
C THR A 586 19.03 0.77 -17.58
N LYS A 587 17.97 -0.01 -17.79
CA LYS A 587 16.61 0.34 -17.33
C LYS A 587 16.62 0.73 -15.84
N ASN A 588 17.50 0.11 -15.05
CA ASN A 588 17.70 0.39 -13.63
C ASN A 588 18.24 1.80 -13.37
N HIS A 589 19.24 2.24 -14.14
CA HIS A 589 19.76 3.61 -14.05
C HIS A 589 18.67 4.65 -14.33
N MET A 590 17.81 4.41 -15.33
CA MET A 590 16.67 5.30 -15.60
C MET A 590 15.69 5.34 -14.42
N LEU A 591 15.41 4.21 -13.77
CA LEU A 591 14.55 4.17 -12.59
C LEU A 591 15.16 4.99 -11.44
N CYS A 592 16.45 4.88 -11.19
CA CYS A 592 17.15 5.69 -10.18
C CYS A 592 17.02 7.19 -10.49
N LEU A 593 17.33 7.60 -11.72
CA LEU A 593 17.21 8.99 -12.17
C LEU A 593 15.79 9.54 -11.98
N GLN A 594 14.78 8.78 -12.42
CA GLN A 594 13.38 9.17 -12.30
C GLN A 594 12.96 9.36 -10.83
N LEU A 595 13.39 8.47 -9.94
CA LEU A 595 13.13 8.58 -8.50
C LEU A 595 13.75 9.86 -7.92
N ARG A 596 15.04 10.12 -8.19
CA ARG A 596 15.73 11.33 -7.71
C ARG A 596 15.06 12.60 -8.23
N VAL A 597 14.73 12.64 -9.51
CA VAL A 597 14.03 13.78 -10.13
C VAL A 597 12.68 14.02 -9.48
N GLY A 598 11.91 12.97 -9.20
CA GLY A 598 10.64 13.06 -8.48
C GLY A 598 10.78 13.79 -7.14
N LEU A 599 11.71 13.34 -6.29
CA LEU A 599 11.99 13.92 -4.99
C LEU A 599 12.50 15.37 -5.08
N LYS A 600 13.45 15.64 -5.99
CA LYS A 600 14.00 16.99 -6.20
C LYS A 600 12.95 17.97 -6.73
N ARG A 601 11.96 17.51 -7.51
CA ARG A 601 10.82 18.33 -7.95
C ARG A 601 9.90 18.69 -6.79
N ILE A 602 9.64 17.76 -5.86
CA ILE A 602 8.88 18.06 -4.62
C ILE A 602 9.63 19.12 -3.80
N ALA A 603 10.94 18.93 -3.61
CA ALA A 603 11.80 19.88 -2.90
C ALA A 603 11.76 21.28 -3.55
N SER A 604 11.89 21.34 -4.87
CA SER A 604 11.86 22.59 -5.63
C SER A 604 10.54 23.34 -5.48
N ARG A 605 9.39 22.63 -5.59
CA ARG A 605 8.06 23.22 -5.31
C ARG A 605 7.93 23.73 -3.88
N CYS A 606 8.53 23.03 -2.92
CA CYS A 606 8.55 23.48 -1.53
C CYS A 606 9.37 24.76 -1.34
N LEU A 607 10.52 24.87 -2.01
CA LEU A 607 11.32 26.11 -1.97
C LEU A 607 10.58 27.29 -2.62
N GLU A 608 9.82 27.06 -3.68
CA GLU A 608 8.92 28.07 -4.24
C GLU A 608 7.82 28.48 -3.26
N TRP A 609 7.23 27.52 -2.54
CA TRP A 609 6.26 27.81 -1.48
C TRP A 609 6.90 28.69 -0.39
N CYS A 610 8.12 28.34 0.08
CA CYS A 610 8.85 29.14 1.05
C CYS A 610 9.10 30.56 0.56
N ALA A 611 9.50 30.74 -0.71
CA ALA A 611 9.77 32.07 -1.28
C ALA A 611 8.54 32.98 -1.31
N ARG A 612 7.33 32.40 -1.44
CA ARG A 612 6.05 33.16 -1.41
C ARG A 612 5.59 33.54 0.00
N HIS A 613 6.13 32.88 1.03
CA HIS A 613 5.73 33.05 2.44
C HIS A 613 6.87 33.58 3.33
N SER A 614 8.03 33.92 2.76
CA SER A 614 9.18 34.51 3.46
C SER A 614 9.06 36.02 3.63
#